data_AF-A0A9Q6WMR8-F1
#
_entry.id   AF-A0A9Q6WMR8-F1
#
_cell.length_a   1.000
_cell.length_b   1.000
_cell.length_c   1.000
_cell.angle_alpha   90.00
_cell.angle_beta   90.00
_cell.angle_gamma   90.00
#
_symmetry.space_group_name_H-M   'P 1'
#
loop_
_entity.id
_entity.type
_entity.pdbx_description
1 polymer ?
#
loop_
_entity_poly.entity_id
_entity_poly.type
_entity_poly.pdbx_seq_one_letter_code
_entity_poly.pdbx_strand_id
1 'polypeptide(L)'
;MVDDPGLFVWRPILERLLAPYPMIGIIVSSDWRRLFDDATLIRLLGPLATRFVGVVESYGTSRSEEILAEVKRRGLNGWLALDDHPSVNVAQARDPRFIACEPATGVSAVDVQRTLSERLTTLSVDGV
;
A
#
# COMPACT_ATOMS: atom_id res chain seq x y z
N MET A 1 1.55 -22.66 -9.58
CA MET A 1 2.11 -21.33 -9.25
C MET A 1 1.39 -20.36 -10.16
N VAL A 2 0.89 -19.25 -9.63
CA VAL A 2 0.31 -18.20 -10.47
C VAL A 2 1.48 -17.47 -11.11
N ASP A 3 1.85 -17.86 -12.33
CA ASP A 3 2.82 -17.14 -13.16
C ASP A 3 2.12 -15.95 -13.81
N ASP A 4 1.78 -14.96 -12.99
CA ASP A 4 1.33 -13.64 -13.46
C ASP A 4 2.54 -12.70 -13.46
N PRO A 5 3.07 -12.31 -14.63
CA PRO A 5 4.23 -11.43 -14.73
C PRO A 5 3.97 -10.01 -14.20
N GLY A 6 2.71 -9.62 -14.01
CA GLY A 6 2.33 -8.34 -13.38
C GLY A 6 2.37 -8.38 -11.85
N LEU A 7 2.43 -9.57 -11.25
CA LEU A 7 2.36 -9.75 -9.80
C LEU A 7 3.62 -9.19 -9.13
N PHE A 8 3.44 -8.19 -8.27
CA PHE A 8 4.52 -7.48 -7.56
C PHE A 8 5.63 -6.92 -8.48
N VAL A 9 5.35 -6.61 -9.75
CA VAL A 9 6.35 -6.12 -10.73
C VAL A 9 7.08 -4.85 -10.26
N TRP A 10 6.40 -3.97 -9.52
CA TRP A 10 6.97 -2.73 -9.01
C TRP A 10 7.62 -2.85 -7.62
N ARG A 11 7.72 -4.07 -7.06
CA ARG A 11 8.31 -4.31 -5.75
C ARG A 11 9.72 -3.70 -5.61
N PRO A 12 10.65 -3.80 -6.57
CA PRO A 12 11.98 -3.18 -6.43
C PRO A 12 11.93 -1.65 -6.28
N ILE A 13 10.95 -0.98 -6.89
CA ILE A 13 10.76 0.46 -6.74
C ILE A 13 10.22 0.77 -5.34
N LEU A 14 9.21 0.03 -4.89
CA LEU A 14 8.65 0.19 -3.56
C LEU A 14 9.69 -0.08 -2.46
N GLU A 15 10.52 -1.11 -2.63
CA GLU A 15 11.67 -1.42 -1.75
C GLU A 15 12.59 -0.21 -1.59
N ARG A 16 12.98 0.42 -2.71
CA ARG A 16 13.85 1.60 -2.70
C ARG A 16 13.22 2.80 -2.02
N LEU A 17 11.94 3.06 -2.25
CA LEU A 17 11.22 4.19 -1.65
C LEU A 17 11.03 4.03 -0.13
N LEU A 18 10.86 2.78 0.32
CA LEU A 18 10.70 2.46 1.74
C LEU A 18 12.02 2.22 2.47
N ALA A 19 13.15 2.10 1.77
CA ALA A 19 14.46 1.85 2.36
C ALA A 19 14.85 2.86 3.45
N PRO A 20 14.62 4.18 3.31
CA PRO A 20 14.93 5.17 4.34
C PRO A 20 14.03 5.07 5.59
N TYR A 21 12.91 4.34 5.50
CA TYR A 21 11.85 4.31 6.51
C TYR A 21 11.60 2.88 7.03
N PRO A 22 12.57 2.26 7.74
CA PRO A 22 12.48 0.85 8.16
C PRO A 22 11.34 0.57 9.14
N MET A 23 10.82 1.59 9.82
CA MET A 23 9.70 1.49 10.76
C MET A 23 8.33 1.34 10.08
N ILE A 24 8.23 1.60 8.78
CA ILE A 24 6.95 1.57 8.06
C ILE A 24 6.52 0.11 7.84
N GLY A 25 5.41 -0.27 8.46
CA GLY A 25 4.72 -1.53 8.23
C GLY A 25 3.85 -1.51 6.97
N ILE A 26 3.60 -2.68 6.41
CA ILE A 26 2.82 -2.91 5.19
C ILE A 26 1.58 -3.72 5.53
N ILE A 27 0.42 -3.16 5.19
CA ILE A 27 -0.86 -3.86 5.21
C ILE A 27 -1.31 -4.01 3.76
N VAL A 28 -1.62 -5.24 3.33
CA VAL A 28 -2.02 -5.49 1.94
C VAL A 28 -3.53 -5.27 1.78
N SER A 29 -3.89 -4.29 0.95
CA SER A 29 -5.28 -3.99 0.57
C SER A 29 -5.70 -4.62 -0.76
N SER A 30 -4.75 -5.00 -1.62
CA SER A 30 -4.99 -5.59 -2.97
C SER A 30 -5.90 -6.82 -2.96
N ASP A 31 -6.63 -7.06 -4.05
CA ASP A 31 -7.48 -8.25 -4.22
C ASP A 31 -6.67 -9.56 -4.23
N TRP A 32 -5.35 -9.49 -4.38
CA TRP A 32 -4.46 -10.63 -4.16
C TRP A 32 -4.61 -11.25 -2.77
N ARG A 33 -5.02 -10.47 -1.76
CA ARG A 33 -5.34 -10.99 -0.42
C ARG A 33 -6.57 -11.91 -0.38
N ARG A 34 -7.37 -11.93 -1.45
CA ARG A 34 -8.50 -12.85 -1.64
C ARG A 34 -8.07 -14.15 -2.32
N LEU A 35 -6.92 -14.13 -3.00
CA LEU A 35 -6.40 -15.25 -3.80
C LEU A 35 -5.27 -15.99 -3.09
N PHE A 36 -4.56 -15.32 -2.18
CA PHE A 36 -3.38 -15.81 -1.51
C PHE A 36 -3.50 -15.67 0.00
N ASP A 37 -2.99 -16.65 0.72
CA ASP A 37 -2.82 -16.60 2.17
C ASP A 37 -1.65 -15.67 2.56
N ASP A 38 -1.58 -15.33 3.85
CA ASP A 38 -0.52 -14.47 4.38
C ASP A 38 0.88 -15.01 4.08
N ALA A 39 1.10 -16.32 4.18
CA ALA A 39 2.39 -16.93 3.88
C ALA A 39 2.81 -16.70 2.43
N THR A 40 1.86 -16.78 1.49
CA THR A 40 2.11 -16.50 0.08
C THR A 40 2.34 -15.01 -0.16
N LEU A 41 1.55 -14.12 0.46
CA LEU A 41 1.75 -12.67 0.35
C LEU A 41 3.11 -12.23 0.90
N ILE A 42 3.50 -12.74 2.07
CA ILE A 42 4.82 -12.51 2.69
C ILE A 42 5.92 -12.94 1.71
N ARG A 43 5.81 -14.12 1.10
CA ARG A 43 6.79 -14.60 0.13
C ARG A 43 6.87 -13.70 -1.10
N LEU A 44 5.72 -13.23 -1.60
CA LEU A 44 5.65 -12.35 -2.77
C LEU A 44 6.23 -10.95 -2.50
N LEU A 45 6.08 -10.45 -1.27
CA LEU A 45 6.69 -9.21 -0.79
C LEU A 45 8.23 -9.26 -0.72
N GLY A 46 8.85 -10.43 -0.82
CA GLY A 46 10.30 -10.57 -0.92
C GLY A 46 11.04 -9.86 0.23
N PRO A 47 12.01 -8.97 -0.04
CA PRO A 47 12.70 -8.19 1.01
C PRO A 47 11.78 -7.38 1.93
N LEU A 48 10.58 -7.01 1.49
CA LEU A 48 9.58 -6.30 2.30
C LEU A 48 8.78 -7.23 3.23
N ALA A 49 8.98 -8.54 3.14
CA ALA A 49 8.30 -9.55 3.97
C ALA A 49 8.36 -9.24 5.47
N THR A 50 9.51 -8.76 5.95
CA THR A 50 9.73 -8.42 7.37
C THR A 50 8.89 -7.24 7.85
N ARG A 51 8.29 -6.48 6.93
CA ARG A 51 7.43 -5.34 7.20
C ARG A 51 5.94 -5.69 7.08
N PHE A 52 5.59 -6.93 6.73
CA PHE A 52 4.20 -7.35 6.62
C PHE A 52 3.52 -7.35 8.00
N VAL A 53 2.45 -6.57 8.13
CA VAL A 53 1.64 -6.44 9.36
C VAL A 53 0.31 -7.19 9.23
N GLY A 54 -0.13 -7.48 8.01
CA GLY A 54 -1.35 -8.23 7.74
C GLY A 54 -2.05 -7.77 6.46
N VAL A 55 -3.30 -8.16 6.34
CA VAL A 55 -4.20 -7.76 5.26
C VAL A 55 -5.34 -6.91 5.79
N VAL A 56 -5.98 -6.13 4.92
CA VAL A 56 -7.28 -5.53 5.24
C VAL A 56 -8.31 -6.65 5.35
N GLU A 57 -9.04 -6.72 6.47
CA GLU A 57 -9.99 -7.82 6.72
C GLU A 57 -11.40 -7.54 6.17
N SER A 58 -11.76 -6.26 6.01
CA SER A 58 -13.08 -5.86 5.54
C SER A 58 -13.21 -6.01 4.02
N TYR A 59 -14.26 -6.68 3.58
CA TYR A 59 -14.57 -6.86 2.17
C TYR A 59 -15.80 -6.02 1.81
N GLY A 60 -15.64 -5.08 0.88
CA GLY A 60 -16.68 -4.19 0.40
C GLY A 60 -16.50 -3.85 -1.07
N THR A 61 -17.37 -2.98 -1.60
CA THR A 61 -17.30 -2.52 -2.99
C THR A 61 -16.32 -1.36 -3.19
N SER A 62 -15.93 -0.69 -2.10
CA SER A 62 -15.02 0.45 -2.12
C SER A 62 -13.73 0.15 -1.35
N ARG A 63 -12.61 0.07 -2.07
CA ARG A 63 -11.27 -0.10 -1.49
C ARG A 63 -10.92 0.97 -0.45
N SER A 64 -11.25 2.24 -0.71
CA SER A 64 -11.03 3.31 0.27
C SER A 64 -11.84 3.13 1.55
N GLU A 65 -13.06 2.60 1.49
CA GLU A 65 -13.84 2.27 2.69
C GLU A 65 -13.26 1.07 3.44
N GLU A 66 -12.81 0.03 2.72
CA GLU A 66 -12.11 -1.11 3.32
C GLU A 66 -10.87 -0.64 4.11
N ILE A 67 -10.06 0.22 3.48
CA ILE A 67 -8.86 0.81 4.10
C ILE A 67 -9.22 1.63 5.34
N LEU A 68 -10.22 2.51 5.28
CA LEU A 68 -10.62 3.32 6.43
C LEU A 68 -11.16 2.48 7.59
N ALA A 69 -11.91 1.41 7.28
CA ALA A 69 -12.37 0.47 8.29
C ALA A 69 -11.19 -0.23 8.97
N GLU A 70 -10.16 -0.61 8.22
CA GLU A 70 -8.95 -1.21 8.76
C GLU A 70 -8.13 -0.25 9.62
N VAL A 71 -7.94 0.99 9.15
CA VAL A 71 -7.29 2.07 9.89
C VAL A 71 -7.99 2.27 11.23
N LYS A 72 -9.32 2.34 11.24
CA LYS A 72 -10.12 2.49 12.45
C LYS A 72 -9.98 1.28 13.37
N ARG A 73 -10.07 0.06 12.83
CA ARG A 73 -9.98 -1.19 13.58
C ARG A 73 -8.64 -1.32 14.32
N ARG A 74 -7.54 -0.91 13.68
CA ARG A 74 -6.18 -0.96 14.25
C ARG A 74 -5.79 0.29 15.03
N GLY A 75 -6.60 1.35 15.00
CA GLY A 75 -6.27 2.63 15.64
C GLY A 75 -5.03 3.31 15.03
N LEU A 76 -4.85 3.22 13.71
CA LEU A 76 -3.68 3.79 13.04
C LEU A 76 -3.77 5.31 12.96
N ASN A 77 -2.83 5.99 13.61
CA ASN A 77 -2.77 7.46 13.61
C ASN A 77 -1.95 8.01 12.43
N GLY A 78 -0.94 7.26 11.99
CA GLY A 78 -0.10 7.58 10.84
C GLY A 78 -0.15 6.49 9.78
N TRP A 79 -0.70 6.79 8.60
CA TRP A 79 -0.86 5.82 7.52
C TRP A 79 -0.91 6.50 6.15
N LEU A 80 -0.58 5.74 5.12
CA LEU A 80 -0.73 6.09 3.71
C LEU A 80 -1.31 4.88 2.97
N ALA A 81 -2.12 5.14 1.94
CA ALA A 81 -2.67 4.12 1.07
C ALA A 81 -2.26 4.38 -0.37
N LEU A 82 -1.54 3.45 -0.99
CA LEU A 82 -1.17 3.47 -2.40
C LEU A 82 -1.96 2.39 -3.12
N ASP A 83 -2.85 2.77 -4.04
CA ASP A 83 -3.77 1.82 -4.67
C ASP A 83 -4.33 2.40 -5.98
N ASP A 84 -4.61 1.55 -6.96
CA ASP A 84 -5.13 1.91 -8.29
C ASP A 84 -6.67 1.81 -8.37
N HIS A 85 -7.33 1.37 -7.30
CA HIS A 85 -8.78 1.25 -7.28
C HIS A 85 -9.48 2.61 -7.46
N PRO A 86 -10.56 2.72 -8.26
CA PRO A 86 -11.25 4.00 -8.53
C PRO A 86 -11.69 4.75 -7.27
N SER A 87 -12.09 4.03 -6.22
CA SER A 87 -12.52 4.68 -4.97
C SER A 87 -11.37 5.32 -4.17
N VAL A 88 -10.12 4.92 -4.41
CA VAL A 88 -8.92 5.57 -3.85
C VAL A 88 -8.63 6.87 -4.59
N ASN A 89 -8.80 6.88 -5.91
CA ASN A 89 -8.72 8.10 -6.72
C ASN A 89 -9.73 9.17 -6.25
N VAL A 90 -11.00 8.77 -6.05
CA VAL A 90 -12.02 9.68 -5.49
C VAL A 90 -11.66 10.15 -4.07
N ALA A 91 -11.15 9.26 -3.21
CA ALA A 91 -10.80 9.59 -1.83
C ALA A 91 -9.59 10.55 -1.73
N GLN A 92 -8.62 10.44 -2.63
CA GLN A 92 -7.43 11.30 -2.69
C GLN A 92 -7.78 12.79 -2.75
N ALA A 93 -8.89 13.16 -3.41
CA ALA A 93 -9.32 14.56 -3.50
C ALA A 93 -9.69 15.17 -2.13
N ARG A 94 -9.99 14.35 -1.13
CA ARG A 94 -10.45 14.78 0.20
C ARG A 94 -9.44 14.49 1.30
N ASP A 95 -8.62 13.46 1.13
CA ASP A 95 -7.67 13.02 2.13
C ASP A 95 -6.31 12.68 1.47
N PRO A 96 -5.26 13.47 1.74
CA PRO A 96 -3.94 13.28 1.15
C PRO A 96 -3.21 12.04 1.70
N ARG A 97 -3.82 11.22 2.55
CA ARG A 97 -3.24 9.91 2.89
C ARG A 97 -3.49 8.87 1.80
N PHE A 98 -4.47 9.09 0.93
CA PHE A 98 -4.67 8.29 -0.28
C PHE A 98 -3.81 8.79 -1.43
N ILE A 99 -3.03 7.88 -2.01
CA ILE A 99 -2.18 8.06 -3.18
C ILE A 99 -2.76 7.15 -4.26
N ALA A 100 -3.48 7.73 -5.21
CA ALA A 100 -3.96 6.97 -6.35
C ALA A 100 -2.85 6.78 -7.37
N CYS A 101 -2.80 5.62 -8.01
CA CYS A 101 -1.89 5.36 -9.12
C CYS A 101 -2.62 4.69 -10.29
N GLU A 102 -2.05 4.79 -11.48
CA GLU A 102 -2.67 4.21 -12.67
C GLU A 102 -2.35 2.72 -12.74
N PRO A 103 -3.28 1.80 -13.07
CA PRO A 103 -3.03 0.36 -13.05
C PRO A 103 -1.81 -0.09 -13.88
N ALA A 104 -1.59 0.55 -15.03
CA ALA A 104 -0.51 0.19 -15.95
C ALA A 104 0.89 0.65 -15.48
N THR A 105 0.98 1.74 -14.74
CA THR A 105 2.26 2.34 -14.33
C THR A 105 2.51 2.20 -12.83
N GLY A 106 1.46 2.16 -12.01
CA GLY A 106 1.53 2.01 -10.56
C GLY A 106 2.55 2.97 -9.93
N VAL A 107 3.37 2.44 -9.03
CA VAL A 107 4.46 3.21 -8.39
C VAL A 107 5.65 3.47 -9.32
N SER A 108 5.68 2.95 -10.55
CA SER A 108 6.73 3.34 -11.50
C SER A 108 6.58 4.79 -11.99
N ALA A 109 5.37 5.35 -11.93
CA ALA A 109 5.11 6.73 -12.31
C ALA A 109 5.86 7.73 -11.41
N VAL A 110 6.56 8.69 -12.03
CA VAL A 110 7.48 9.60 -11.32
C VAL A 110 6.76 10.50 -10.33
N ASP A 111 5.55 10.94 -10.68
CA ASP A 111 4.67 11.72 -9.81
C ASP A 111 4.20 10.91 -8.60
N VAL A 112 3.81 9.64 -8.78
CA VAL A 112 3.48 8.74 -7.67
C VAL A 112 4.66 8.54 -6.73
N GLN A 113 5.88 8.32 -7.26
CA GLN A 113 7.09 8.19 -6.42
C GLN A 113 7.38 9.48 -5.64
N ARG A 114 7.24 10.64 -6.28
CA ARG A 114 7.45 11.94 -5.64
C ARG A 114 6.46 12.14 -4.50
N THR A 115 5.17 11.99 -4.77
CA THR A 115 4.11 12.16 -3.77
C THR A 115 4.24 11.16 -2.63
N LEU A 116 4.56 9.90 -2.91
CA LEU A 116 4.81 8.91 -1.86
C LEU A 116 6.02 9.29 -1.00
N SER A 117 7.12 9.74 -1.61
CA SER A 117 8.34 10.15 -0.88
C SER A 117 8.10 11.35 0.02
N GLU A 118 7.39 12.38 -0.46
CA GLU A 118 7.02 13.56 0.31
C GLU A 118 6.17 13.16 1.53
N ARG A 119 5.14 12.33 1.32
CA ARG A 119 4.23 11.91 2.39
C ARG A 119 4.89 10.97 3.39
N LEU A 120 5.77 10.06 2.95
CA LEU A 120 6.56 9.21 3.85
C LEU A 120 7.50 10.03 4.73
N THR A 121 8.07 11.11 4.18
CA THR A 121 8.91 12.04 4.95
C THR A 121 8.10 12.67 6.09
N THR A 122 6.93 13.23 5.78
CA THR A 122 6.03 13.82 6.81
C THR A 122 5.62 12.78 7.85
N LEU A 123 5.17 11.60 7.40
CA LEU A 123 4.73 10.52 8.28
C LEU A 123 5.84 10.06 9.26
N SER A 124 7.09 10.09 8.81
CA SER A 124 8.24 9.66 9.62
C SER A 124 8.74 10.73 10.58
N VAL A 125 8.45 12.01 10.31
CA VAL A 125 8.77 13.14 11.20
C VAL A 125 7.75 13.23 12.34
N ASP A 126 6.47 12.98 12.07
CA ASP A 126 5.39 13.04 13.07
C ASP A 126 5.33 11.81 14.01
N GLY A 127 6.17 10.79 13.75
CA GLY A 127 6.30 9.57 14.54
C GLY A 127 7.45 9.57 15.56
N VAL A 128 8.14 10.70 15.74
CA VAL A 128 9.20 10.93 16.74
C VAL A 128 8.69 11.78 17.90
#